data_AF-A0A220UD43-F1
#
_entry.id   AF-A0A220UD43-F1
#
_cell.length_a   1.000
_cell.length_b   1.000
_cell.length_c   1.000
_cell.angle_alpha   90.00
_cell.angle_beta   90.00
_cell.angle_gamma   90.00
#
_symmetry.space_group_name_H-M   'P 1'
#
loop_
_entity.id
_entity.type
_entity.pdbx_description
1 polymer ?
#
loop_
_entity_poly.entity_id
_entity_poly.type
_entity_poly.pdbx_seq_one_letter_code
_entity_poly.pdbx_strand_id
1 'polypeptide(L)'
;MSSELLLVVCAANICRSPLAEFLLRRGLAGLPDLWVASAGTLAQSDREICLRVATWCDDESWMAEASAHRSRRIDPDLLEAAALILVSSRDVRADVVLAAPEVRGRTYTLREAAHLGDGFDAAAQTRHLGEVARYATHLDRARVVRGTIQGRRPRWGLTRRADGPDIADGHGRNRWVHRAALEEVSEATAAVVRQLGGRRA
;
A
#
# COMPACT_ATOMS: atom_id res chain seq x y z
N MET A 1 -13.00 -4.53 -20.71
CA MET A 1 -11.75 -4.41 -19.93
C MET A 1 -12.01 -5.11 -18.62
N SER A 2 -11.14 -6.03 -18.20
CA SER A 2 -11.33 -6.76 -16.94
C SER A 2 -11.04 -5.83 -15.77
N SER A 3 -11.80 -5.94 -14.68
CA SER A 3 -11.53 -5.19 -13.47
C SER A 3 -10.15 -5.50 -12.90
N GLU A 4 -9.43 -4.46 -12.46
CA GLU A 4 -8.11 -4.61 -11.84
C GLU A 4 -8.22 -4.58 -10.33
N LEU A 5 -7.44 -5.43 -9.65
CA LEU A 5 -7.30 -5.39 -8.20
C LEU A 5 -5.96 -4.76 -7.81
N LEU A 6 -6.00 -3.69 -7.02
CA LEU A 6 -4.86 -3.17 -6.25
C LEU A 6 -5.02 -3.62 -4.80
N LEU A 7 -4.10 -4.48 -4.35
CA LEU A 7 -4.11 -5.04 -3.00
C LEU A 7 -3.09 -4.34 -2.12
N VAL A 8 -3.49 -3.94 -0.91
CA VAL A 8 -2.57 -3.46 0.13
C VAL A 8 -2.43 -4.47 1.25
N VAL A 9 -1.20 -4.80 1.65
CA VAL A 9 -0.94 -5.83 2.67
C VAL A 9 -0.06 -5.28 3.80
N CYS A 10 -0.47 -5.53 5.04
CA CYS A 10 0.40 -5.38 6.21
C CYS A 10 0.37 -6.66 7.05
N ALA A 11 0.99 -6.68 8.22
CA ALA A 11 0.98 -7.90 9.05
C ALA A 11 -0.44 -8.26 9.53
N ALA A 12 -1.11 -7.35 10.24
CA ALA A 12 -2.35 -7.68 10.96
C ALA A 12 -3.65 -7.23 10.29
N ASN A 13 -3.58 -6.45 9.19
CA ASN A 13 -4.74 -5.90 8.49
C ASN A 13 -5.70 -5.03 9.34
N ILE A 14 -5.16 -4.26 10.30
CA ILE A 14 -5.95 -3.36 11.16
C ILE A 14 -5.42 -1.92 11.24
N CYS A 15 -4.26 -1.61 10.67
CA CYS A 15 -3.62 -0.27 10.78
C CYS A 15 -3.16 0.27 9.42
N ARG A 16 -1.96 -0.14 8.99
CA ARG A 16 -1.28 0.43 7.81
C ARG A 16 -2.01 0.11 6.50
N SER A 17 -2.41 -1.14 6.29
CA SER A 17 -3.07 -1.53 5.05
C SER A 17 -4.50 -1.01 4.92
N PRO A 18 -5.37 -0.99 5.97
CA PRO A 18 -6.69 -0.38 5.83
C PRO A 18 -6.62 1.13 5.61
N LEU A 19 -5.70 1.83 6.29
CA LEU A 19 -5.48 3.26 6.05
C LEU A 19 -5.13 3.54 4.57
N ALA A 20 -4.17 2.78 4.03
CA ALA A 20 -3.77 2.92 2.63
C ALA A 20 -4.91 2.57 1.66
N GLU A 21 -5.67 1.51 1.93
CA GLU A 21 -6.84 1.12 1.13
C GLU A 21 -7.88 2.24 1.06
N PHE A 22 -8.27 2.83 2.19
CA PHE A 22 -9.30 3.88 2.22
C PHE A 22 -8.84 5.13 1.45
N LEU A 23 -7.59 5.53 1.66
CA LEU A 23 -6.99 6.67 0.94
C LEU A 23 -6.86 6.41 -0.57
N LEU A 24 -6.50 5.18 -0.97
CA LEU A 24 -6.43 4.78 -2.38
C LEU A 24 -7.82 4.74 -3.01
N ARG A 25 -8.83 4.16 -2.34
CA ARG A 25 -10.22 4.15 -2.83
C ARG A 25 -10.72 5.56 -3.11
N ARG A 26 -10.56 6.46 -2.14
CA ARG A 26 -10.96 7.86 -2.28
C ARG A 26 -10.22 8.56 -3.41
N GLY A 27 -8.89 8.41 -3.43
CA GLY A 27 -8.04 9.11 -4.38
C GLY A 27 -8.19 8.63 -5.81
N LEU A 28 -8.49 7.34 -5.99
CA LEU A 28 -8.61 6.66 -7.28
C LEU A 28 -10.07 6.41 -7.69
N ALA A 29 -11.06 6.98 -7.01
CA ALA A 29 -12.48 6.82 -7.32
C ALA A 29 -12.87 7.26 -8.75
N GLY A 30 -12.02 8.04 -9.42
CA GLY A 30 -12.19 8.44 -10.82
C GLY A 30 -11.68 7.42 -11.84
N LEU A 31 -10.97 6.38 -11.41
CA LEU A 31 -10.44 5.35 -12.30
C LEU A 31 -11.49 4.24 -12.47
N PRO A 32 -11.98 3.99 -13.70
CA PRO A 32 -12.99 2.97 -13.94
C PRO A 32 -12.40 1.57 -13.73
N ASP A 33 -13.27 0.62 -13.37
CA ASP A 33 -12.94 -0.81 -13.26
C ASP A 33 -11.80 -1.15 -12.26
N LEU A 34 -11.46 -0.24 -11.35
CA LEU A 34 -10.46 -0.45 -10.31
C LEU A 34 -11.08 -0.85 -8.97
N TRP A 35 -10.63 -1.98 -8.45
CA TRP A 35 -10.95 -2.47 -7.12
C TRP A 35 -9.72 -2.30 -6.24
N VAL A 36 -9.89 -1.61 -5.12
CA VAL A 36 -8.84 -1.49 -4.09
C VAL A 36 -9.30 -2.28 -2.88
N ALA A 37 -8.41 -3.10 -2.33
CA ALA A 37 -8.70 -3.85 -1.11
C ALA A 37 -7.45 -3.99 -0.24
N SER A 38 -7.61 -4.37 1.04
CA SER A 38 -6.48 -4.74 1.90
C SER A 38 -6.59 -6.13 2.52
N ALA A 39 -5.47 -6.68 2.95
CA ALA A 39 -5.37 -7.95 3.67
C ALA A 39 -4.14 -7.97 4.60
N GLY A 40 -3.89 -9.09 5.29
CA GLY A 40 -2.67 -9.25 6.08
C GLY A 40 -2.11 -10.65 6.17
N THR A 41 -0.79 -10.75 6.35
CA THR A 41 -0.05 -12.03 6.39
C THR A 41 -0.32 -12.81 7.68
N LEU A 42 -0.50 -12.08 8.78
CA LEU A 42 -0.76 -12.58 10.13
C LEU A 42 -2.15 -12.12 10.64
N ALA A 43 -3.04 -11.70 9.73
CA ALA A 43 -4.36 -11.23 10.12
C ALA A 43 -5.16 -12.36 10.78
N GLN A 44 -5.72 -12.05 11.94
CA GLN A 44 -6.83 -12.81 12.50
C GLN A 44 -8.10 -12.36 11.79
N SER A 45 -9.01 -13.26 11.47
CA SER A 45 -10.26 -12.89 10.81
C SER A 45 -11.14 -12.03 11.73
N ASP A 46 -11.88 -11.10 11.13
CA ASP A 46 -12.98 -10.37 11.77
C ASP A 46 -12.56 -9.43 12.92
N ARG A 47 -11.33 -8.91 12.89
CA ARG A 47 -10.90 -7.84 13.82
C ARG A 47 -11.31 -6.49 13.28
N GLU A 48 -11.73 -5.62 14.20
CA GLU A 48 -11.98 -4.21 13.93
C GLU A 48 -10.69 -3.48 13.57
N ILE A 49 -10.85 -2.40 12.81
CA ILE A 49 -9.78 -1.48 12.48
C ILE A 49 -9.24 -0.79 13.75
N CYS A 50 -7.99 -0.36 13.75
CA CYS A 50 -7.44 0.34 14.91
C CYS A 50 -8.08 1.73 15.07
N LEU A 51 -8.27 2.15 16.32
CA LEU A 51 -8.91 3.42 16.66
C LEU A 51 -8.27 4.64 15.96
N ARG A 52 -6.94 4.64 15.75
CA ARG A 52 -6.28 5.77 15.09
C ARG A 52 -6.61 5.89 13.61
N VAL A 53 -6.86 4.77 12.95
CA VAL A 53 -7.30 4.77 11.56
C VAL A 53 -8.79 5.04 11.51
N ALA A 54 -9.58 4.50 12.43
CA ALA A 54 -11.00 4.81 12.54
C ALA A 54 -11.28 6.31 12.67
N THR A 55 -10.45 7.03 13.43
CA THR A 55 -10.57 8.49 13.63
C THR A 55 -9.59 9.30 12.78
N TRP A 56 -9.13 8.77 11.65
CA TRP A 56 -8.14 9.46 10.81
C TRP A 56 -8.74 10.66 10.07
N CYS A 57 -9.94 10.48 9.49
CA CYS A 57 -10.76 11.54 8.90
C CYS A 57 -12.08 11.65 9.66
N ASP A 58 -12.55 12.87 9.84
CA ASP A 58 -13.79 13.20 10.57
C ASP A 58 -14.92 13.50 9.59
N ASP A 59 -15.23 12.51 8.75
CA ASP A 59 -16.35 12.58 7.81
C ASP A 59 -17.14 11.26 7.82
N GLU A 60 -18.44 11.34 7.56
CA GLU A 60 -19.36 10.21 7.69
C GLU A 60 -18.97 9.01 6.82
N SER A 61 -18.43 9.25 5.62
CA SER A 61 -18.03 8.17 4.73
C SER A 61 -16.81 7.42 5.27
N TRP A 62 -15.85 8.13 5.88
CA TRP A 62 -14.70 7.51 6.54
C TRP A 62 -15.14 6.66 7.73
N MET A 63 -16.03 7.22 8.56
CA MET A 63 -16.55 6.54 9.74
C MET A 63 -17.33 5.27 9.37
N ALA A 64 -18.10 5.31 8.28
CA ALA A 64 -18.81 4.15 7.74
C ALA A 64 -17.83 3.07 7.25
N GLU A 65 -16.82 3.44 6.46
CA GLU A 65 -15.77 2.51 5.99
C GLU A 65 -15.00 1.89 7.16
N ALA A 66 -14.61 2.69 8.15
CA ALA A 66 -13.92 2.24 9.34
C ALA A 66 -14.75 1.25 10.17
N SER A 67 -16.05 1.51 10.32
CA SER A 67 -16.98 0.63 11.04
C SER A 67 -17.23 -0.69 10.29
N ALA A 68 -17.27 -0.64 8.97
CA ALA A 68 -17.46 -1.81 8.11
C ALA A 68 -16.21 -2.69 7.98
N HIS A 69 -15.02 -2.14 8.23
CA HIS A 69 -13.75 -2.87 8.08
C HIS A 69 -13.71 -4.12 8.96
N ARG A 70 -13.33 -5.24 8.36
CA ARG A 70 -12.99 -6.47 9.06
C ARG A 70 -11.68 -7.00 8.51
N SER A 71 -10.75 -7.30 9.42
CA SER A 71 -9.47 -7.85 9.01
C SER A 71 -9.66 -9.20 8.34
N ARG A 72 -8.89 -9.42 7.27
CA ARG A 72 -8.84 -10.68 6.54
C ARG A 72 -7.42 -11.08 6.23
N ARG A 73 -7.19 -12.39 6.18
CA ARG A 73 -5.90 -12.97 5.82
C ARG A 73 -5.71 -12.95 4.32
N ILE A 74 -4.45 -12.86 3.89
CA ILE A 74 -4.10 -13.18 2.50
C ILE A 74 -4.34 -14.66 2.23
N ASP A 75 -4.68 -14.96 1.00
CA ASP A 75 -4.71 -16.29 0.41
C ASP A 75 -4.13 -16.22 -1.01
N PRO A 76 -3.65 -17.35 -1.59
CA PRO A 76 -3.04 -17.35 -2.91
C PRO A 76 -3.94 -16.77 -4.01
N ASP A 77 -5.23 -17.11 -4.03
CA ASP A 77 -6.16 -16.65 -5.07
C ASP A 77 -6.30 -15.11 -5.06
N LEU A 78 -6.38 -14.50 -3.86
CA LEU A 78 -6.42 -13.05 -3.69
C LEU A 78 -5.12 -12.39 -4.17
N LEU A 79 -3.97 -12.99 -3.88
CA LEU A 79 -2.67 -12.48 -4.33
C LEU A 79 -2.54 -12.61 -5.85
N GLU A 80 -2.96 -13.74 -6.41
CA GLU A 80 -2.91 -14.03 -7.83
C GLU A 80 -3.82 -13.09 -8.65
N ALA A 81 -4.97 -12.71 -8.12
CA ALA A 81 -5.89 -11.76 -8.76
C ALA A 81 -5.36 -10.31 -8.80
N ALA A 82 -4.44 -9.93 -7.91
CA ALA A 82 -4.04 -8.54 -7.72
C ALA A 82 -3.06 -8.04 -8.80
N ALA A 83 -3.47 -7.13 -9.69
CA ALA A 83 -2.59 -6.51 -10.69
C ALA A 83 -1.37 -5.80 -10.06
N LEU A 84 -1.51 -5.28 -8.84
CA LEU A 84 -0.45 -4.69 -8.05
C LEU A 84 -0.66 -4.98 -6.56
N ILE A 85 0.43 -5.33 -5.87
CA ILE A 85 0.44 -5.56 -4.42
C ILE A 85 1.37 -4.56 -3.75
N LEU A 86 0.83 -3.74 -2.85
CA LEU A 86 1.57 -2.77 -2.05
C LEU A 86 1.69 -3.28 -0.62
N VAL A 87 2.91 -3.42 -0.11
CA VAL A 87 3.14 -3.96 1.24
C VAL A 87 3.72 -2.92 2.19
N SER A 88 3.49 -3.08 3.49
CA SER A 88 4.00 -2.13 4.49
C SER A 88 5.51 -2.23 4.73
N SER A 89 6.11 -3.40 4.52
CA SER A 89 7.55 -3.64 4.76
C SER A 89 8.08 -4.81 3.94
N ARG A 90 9.41 -4.95 3.89
CA ARG A 90 10.12 -6.07 3.27
C ARG A 90 9.79 -7.42 3.92
N ASP A 91 9.56 -7.47 5.22
CA ASP A 91 9.17 -8.72 5.89
C ASP A 91 7.78 -9.17 5.41
N VAL A 92 6.82 -8.24 5.33
CA VAL A 92 5.50 -8.52 4.75
C VAL A 92 5.62 -8.88 3.26
N ARG A 93 6.56 -8.27 2.53
CA ARG A 93 6.87 -8.68 1.15
C ARG A 93 7.33 -10.13 1.08
N ALA A 94 8.23 -10.53 1.99
CA ALA A 94 8.76 -11.89 2.05
C ALA A 94 7.63 -12.88 2.33
N ASP A 95 6.77 -12.60 3.31
CA ASP A 95 5.59 -13.41 3.61
C ASP A 95 4.66 -13.59 2.40
N VAL A 96 4.37 -12.50 1.68
CA VAL A 96 3.55 -12.52 0.46
C VAL A 96 4.18 -13.40 -0.62
N VAL A 97 5.49 -13.23 -0.88
CA VAL A 97 6.21 -14.01 -1.90
C VAL A 97 6.38 -15.46 -1.50
N LEU A 98 6.48 -15.77 -0.21
CA LEU A 98 6.48 -17.14 0.29
C LEU A 98 5.12 -17.82 0.08
N ALA A 99 4.02 -17.08 0.22
CA ALA A 99 2.68 -17.61 -0.02
C ALA A 99 2.36 -17.78 -1.51
N ALA A 100 2.90 -16.91 -2.37
CA ALA A 100 2.55 -16.80 -3.78
C ALA A 100 3.77 -16.29 -4.61
N PRO A 101 4.72 -17.16 -4.99
CA PRO A 101 6.00 -16.74 -5.59
C PRO A 101 5.87 -15.94 -6.89
N GLU A 102 4.87 -16.25 -7.71
CA GLU A 102 4.58 -15.64 -9.01
C GLU A 102 4.21 -14.15 -8.90
N VAL A 103 3.74 -13.67 -7.74
CA VAL A 103 3.36 -12.27 -7.56
C VAL A 103 4.55 -11.36 -7.24
N ARG A 104 5.76 -11.91 -7.13
CA ARG A 104 6.99 -11.17 -6.78
C ARG A 104 7.23 -9.95 -7.67
N GLY A 105 7.00 -10.07 -8.97
CA GLY A 105 7.24 -9.00 -9.97
C GLY A 105 6.29 -7.81 -9.85
N ARG A 106 5.12 -8.02 -9.21
CA ARG A 106 4.09 -7.00 -8.99
C ARG A 106 3.91 -6.64 -7.51
N THR A 107 4.86 -7.03 -6.65
CA THR A 107 4.83 -6.73 -5.21
C THR A 107 5.92 -5.72 -4.84
N TYR A 108 5.51 -4.60 -4.26
CA TYR A 108 6.37 -3.47 -3.90
C TYR A 108 6.07 -3.02 -2.48
N THR A 109 7.06 -2.52 -1.73
CA THR A 109 6.69 -1.77 -0.53
C THR A 109 5.98 -0.48 -0.94
N LEU A 110 5.10 0.06 -0.11
CA LEU A 110 4.35 1.28 -0.43
C LEU A 110 5.28 2.46 -0.73
N ARG A 111 6.34 2.64 0.07
CA ARG A 111 7.33 3.70 -0.16
C ARG A 111 8.16 3.45 -1.43
N GLU A 112 8.50 2.19 -1.70
CA GLU A 112 9.21 1.82 -2.92
C GLU A 112 8.37 2.12 -4.17
N ALA A 113 7.08 1.75 -4.16
CA ALA A 113 6.16 2.09 -5.24
C ALA A 113 6.06 3.61 -5.44
N ALA A 114 5.91 4.38 -4.36
CA ALA A 114 5.88 5.84 -4.41
C ALA A 114 7.17 6.44 -5.00
N HIS A 115 8.34 5.84 -4.75
CA HIS A 115 9.62 6.29 -5.30
C HIS A 115 9.78 5.91 -6.79
N LEU A 116 9.49 4.65 -7.11
CA LEU A 116 9.66 4.12 -8.48
C LEU A 116 8.59 4.67 -9.45
N GLY A 117 7.42 5.04 -8.94
CA GLY A 117 6.32 5.61 -9.71
C GLY A 117 6.55 7.02 -10.23
N ASP A 118 7.62 7.69 -9.79
CA ASP A 118 7.92 9.04 -10.26
C ASP A 118 8.12 9.07 -11.79
N GLY A 119 7.55 10.07 -12.46
CA GLY A 119 7.52 10.16 -13.93
C GLY A 119 6.67 9.11 -14.64
N PHE A 120 5.76 8.42 -13.94
CA PHE A 120 4.76 7.58 -14.61
C PHE A 120 3.81 8.46 -15.44
N ASP A 121 3.66 8.11 -16.72
CA ASP A 121 2.70 8.70 -17.64
C ASP A 121 1.86 7.57 -18.26
N ALA A 122 0.58 7.50 -17.89
CA ALA A 122 -0.33 6.49 -18.39
C ALA A 122 -0.53 6.59 -19.92
N ALA A 123 -0.47 7.80 -20.49
CA ALA A 123 -0.72 8.02 -21.92
C ALA A 123 0.43 7.47 -22.80
N ALA A 124 1.64 7.43 -22.27
CA ALA A 124 2.84 6.90 -22.94
C ALA A 124 2.92 5.35 -22.96
N GLN A 125 2.03 4.67 -22.23
CA GLN A 125 2.07 3.20 -22.07
C GLN A 125 1.00 2.51 -22.93
N THR A 126 1.21 1.23 -23.23
CA THR A 126 0.35 0.49 -24.15
C THR A 126 -1.04 0.22 -23.56
N ARG A 127 -2.10 0.59 -24.30
CA ARG A 127 -3.50 0.63 -23.83
C ARG A 127 -4.20 -0.73 -23.65
N HIS A 128 -3.51 -1.85 -23.89
CA HIS A 128 -4.11 -3.18 -23.76
C HIS A 128 -4.20 -3.68 -22.31
N LEU A 129 -3.44 -3.06 -21.39
CA LEU A 129 -3.51 -3.29 -19.96
C LEU A 129 -4.31 -2.19 -19.27
N GLY A 130 -4.91 -2.50 -18.12
CA GLY A 130 -5.49 -1.49 -17.25
C GLY A 130 -4.43 -0.56 -16.64
N GLU A 131 -4.87 0.50 -15.98
CA GLU A 131 -3.98 1.54 -15.44
C GLU A 131 -3.03 1.02 -14.36
N VAL A 132 -3.51 0.13 -13.49
CA VAL A 132 -2.71 -0.39 -12.39
C VAL A 132 -1.66 -1.38 -12.89
N ALA A 133 -1.98 -2.24 -13.86
CA ALA A 133 -1.00 -3.13 -14.50
C ALA A 133 0.04 -2.35 -15.31
N ARG A 134 -0.35 -1.26 -16.00
CA ARG A 134 0.61 -0.34 -16.64
C ARG A 134 1.53 0.31 -15.61
N TYR A 135 1.00 0.73 -14.48
CA TYR A 135 1.78 1.28 -13.39
C TYR A 135 2.76 0.24 -12.84
N ALA A 136 2.32 -1.00 -12.56
CA ALA A 136 3.21 -2.08 -12.12
C ALA A 136 4.35 -2.35 -13.12
N THR A 137 4.07 -2.32 -14.43
CA THR A 137 5.09 -2.46 -15.48
C THR A 137 6.11 -1.32 -15.45
N HIS A 138 5.65 -0.09 -15.19
CA HIS A 138 6.54 1.06 -15.01
C HIS A 138 7.43 0.90 -13.77
N LEU A 139 6.87 0.46 -12.64
CA LEU A 139 7.64 0.22 -11.42
C LEU A 139 8.73 -0.83 -11.63
N ASP A 140 8.44 -1.90 -12.36
CA ASP A 140 9.40 -2.96 -12.65
C ASP A 140 10.59 -2.44 -13.48
N ARG A 141 10.31 -1.68 -14.54
CA ARG A 141 11.35 -1.02 -15.35
C ARG A 141 12.15 0.00 -14.53
N ALA A 142 11.46 0.81 -13.73
CA ALA A 142 12.09 1.82 -12.88
C ALA A 142 12.98 1.20 -11.81
N ARG A 143 12.63 0.02 -11.28
CA ARG A 143 13.42 -0.71 -10.28
C ARG A 143 14.82 -1.03 -10.78
N VAL A 144 14.96 -1.38 -12.07
CA VAL A 144 16.26 -1.67 -12.69
C VAL A 144 17.12 -0.41 -12.80
N VAL A 145 16.51 0.72 -13.15
CA VAL A 145 17.22 1.98 -13.43
C VAL A 145 17.56 2.75 -12.16
N ARG A 146 16.59 2.89 -11.25
CA ARG A 146 16.69 3.73 -10.04
C ARG A 146 17.18 2.96 -8.82
N GLY A 147 17.16 1.63 -8.87
CA GLY A 147 17.46 0.78 -7.73
C GLY A 147 16.43 0.89 -6.60
N THR A 148 16.74 0.30 -5.47
CA THR A 148 15.90 0.35 -4.26
C THR A 148 16.21 1.60 -3.43
N ILE A 149 15.21 2.15 -2.73
CA ILE A 149 15.42 3.18 -1.70
C ILE A 149 16.44 2.65 -0.69
N GLN A 150 17.67 3.17 -0.71
CA GLN A 150 18.67 2.83 0.28
C GLN A 150 18.37 3.61 1.56
N GLY A 151 18.11 2.88 2.66
CA GLY A 151 18.11 3.48 3.98
C GLY A 151 19.51 3.93 4.35
N ARG A 152 19.67 5.16 4.85
CA ARG A 152 20.92 5.53 5.51
C ARG A 152 20.96 4.83 6.86
N ARG A 153 22.01 4.05 7.16
CA ARG A 153 22.25 3.62 8.55
C ARG A 153 22.83 4.81 9.30
N PRO A 154 22.15 5.40 10.30
CA PRO A 154 22.78 6.44 11.11
C PRO A 154 23.95 5.81 11.88
N ARG A 155 25.14 6.42 11.78
CA ARG A 155 26.32 5.99 12.53
C ARG A 155 26.15 6.20 14.04
N TRP A 156 25.30 7.16 14.43
CA TRP A 156 24.82 7.46 15.79
C TRP A 156 23.48 8.22 15.69
N GLY A 157 22.52 7.94 16.58
CA GLY A 157 21.34 8.81 16.79
C GLY A 157 19.98 8.26 16.32
N LEU A 158 18.96 8.59 17.11
CA LEU A 158 17.54 8.23 17.01
C LEU A 158 16.88 8.77 15.72
N THR A 159 16.82 7.99 14.63
CA THR A 159 15.94 8.34 13.51
C THR A 159 14.49 7.96 13.84
N ARG A 160 13.58 8.94 13.79
CA ARG A 160 12.13 8.73 14.00
C ARG A 160 11.41 8.14 12.78
N ARG A 161 11.99 8.30 11.59
CA ARG A 161 11.49 7.73 10.33
C ARG A 161 12.24 6.45 10.01
N ALA A 162 11.56 5.46 9.47
CA ALA A 162 12.22 4.27 8.97
C ALA A 162 13.20 4.65 7.85
N ASP A 163 14.48 4.35 8.02
CA ASP A 163 15.47 4.48 6.95
C ASP A 163 15.25 3.34 5.95
N GLY A 164 14.83 3.68 4.71
CA GLY A 164 14.65 2.71 3.62
C GLY A 164 13.20 2.57 3.15
N PRO A 165 12.84 1.42 2.54
CA PRO A 165 11.55 1.22 1.87
C PRO A 165 10.43 0.79 2.82
N ASP A 166 10.72 0.53 4.09
CA ASP A 166 9.75 0.02 5.07
C ASP A 166 8.98 1.15 5.75
N ILE A 167 7.75 0.85 6.16
CA ILE A 167 6.97 1.64 7.10
C ILE A 167 6.86 0.83 8.40
N ALA A 168 7.41 1.39 9.48
CA ALA A 168 7.51 0.72 10.77
C ALA A 168 6.13 0.29 11.31
N ASP A 169 6.11 -0.82 12.08
CA ASP A 169 4.91 -1.18 12.82
C ASP A 169 4.79 -0.36 14.11
N GLY A 170 3.94 0.65 14.07
CA GLY A 170 3.64 1.48 15.23
C GLY A 170 2.55 0.91 16.14
N HIS A 171 1.88 -0.19 15.78
CA HIS A 171 0.79 -0.74 16.59
C HIS A 171 1.31 -1.29 17.93
N GLY A 172 0.56 -1.07 19.02
CA GLY A 172 0.99 -1.45 20.38
C GLY A 172 2.18 -0.65 20.93
N ARG A 173 2.79 0.24 20.14
CA ARG A 173 3.82 1.19 20.58
C ARG A 173 3.16 2.45 21.16
N ASN A 174 4.00 3.39 21.62
CA ASN A 174 3.49 4.67 22.09
C ASN A 174 2.75 5.43 20.98
N ARG A 175 1.87 6.35 21.39
CA ARG A 175 0.99 7.11 20.47
C ARG A 175 1.72 7.85 19.36
N TRP A 176 2.94 8.31 19.62
CA TRP A 176 3.72 9.12 18.69
C TRP A 176 4.31 8.27 17.58
N VAL A 177 4.85 7.10 17.92
CA VAL A 177 5.36 6.13 16.94
C VAL A 177 4.24 5.60 16.06
N HIS A 178 3.08 5.30 16.65
CA HIS A 178 1.91 4.89 15.88
C HIS A 178 1.45 5.98 14.91
N ARG A 179 1.31 7.23 15.37
CA ARG A 179 0.93 8.35 14.50
C ARG A 179 1.94 8.56 13.37
N ALA A 180 3.24 8.57 13.67
CA ALA A 180 4.28 8.74 12.66
C ALA A 180 4.23 7.65 11.57
N ALA A 181 4.00 6.39 11.95
CA ALA A 181 3.84 5.31 10.97
C ALA A 181 2.62 5.51 10.06
N LEU A 182 1.50 6.01 10.59
CA LEU A 182 0.29 6.31 9.79
C LEU A 182 0.48 7.53 8.89
N GLU A 183 1.23 8.54 9.34
CA GLU A 183 1.63 9.69 8.52
C GLU A 183 2.51 9.23 7.34
N GLU A 184 3.47 8.33 7.57
CA GLU A 184 4.27 7.72 6.49
C GLU A 184 3.41 6.95 5.47
N VAL A 185 2.39 6.22 5.94
CA VAL A 185 1.40 5.58 5.05
C VAL A 185 0.68 6.62 4.21
N SER A 186 0.14 7.66 4.86
CA SER A 186 -0.63 8.71 4.17
C SER A 186 0.22 9.42 3.11
N GLU A 187 1.45 9.80 3.44
CA GLU A 187 2.38 10.45 2.50
C GLU A 187 2.70 9.56 1.29
N ALA A 188 3.03 8.29 1.52
CA ALA A 188 3.40 7.37 0.44
C ALA A 188 2.17 7.02 -0.43
N THR A 189 1.01 6.83 0.18
CA THR A 189 -0.26 6.61 -0.55
C THR A 189 -0.62 7.82 -1.40
N ALA A 190 -0.53 9.04 -0.87
CA ALA A 190 -0.82 10.26 -1.62
C ALA A 190 0.09 10.42 -2.84
N ALA A 191 1.33 9.93 -2.78
CA ALA A 191 2.23 9.91 -3.93
C ALA A 191 1.76 8.93 -5.00
N VAL A 192 1.39 7.69 -4.62
CA VAL A 192 0.86 6.68 -5.54
C VAL A 192 -0.45 7.15 -6.18
N VAL A 193 -1.36 7.74 -5.40
CA VAL A 193 -2.62 8.32 -5.91
C VAL A 193 -2.36 9.35 -7.00
N ARG A 194 -1.46 10.31 -6.73
CA ARG A 194 -1.09 11.34 -7.70
C ARG A 194 -0.45 10.74 -8.95
N GLN A 195 0.42 9.74 -8.79
CA GLN A 195 1.09 9.08 -9.91
C GLN A 195 0.08 8.38 -10.82
N LEU A 196 -0.94 7.75 -10.25
CA LEU A 196 -2.04 7.14 -10.99
C LEU A 196 -3.09 8.15 -11.52
N GLY A 197 -2.83 9.46 -11.47
CA GLY A 197 -3.75 10.49 -11.95
C GLY A 197 -4.97 10.73 -11.04
N GLY A 198 -4.96 10.19 -9.83
CA GLY A 198 -6.00 10.38 -8.83
C GLY A 198 -5.99 11.78 -8.19
N ARG A 199 -7.08 12.11 -7.50
CA ARG A 199 -7.20 13.33 -6.69
C ARG A 199 -6.71 13.07 -5.28
N ARG A 200 -6.20 14.09 -4.58
CA ARG A 200 -5.88 13.93 -3.15
C ARG A 200 -7.16 13.61 -2.37
N ALA A 201 -7.11 12.53 -1.61
CA ALA A 201 -8.11 12.10 -0.64
C ALA A 201 -7.97 12.87 0.68
#